data_AF-A0A497E963-F1
#
_entry.id   AF-A0A497E963-F1
#
_cell.length_a   1.000
_cell.length_b   1.000
_cell.length_c   1.000
_cell.angle_alpha   90.00
_cell.angle_beta   90.00
_cell.angle_gamma   90.00
#
_symmetry.space_group_name_H-M   'P 1'
#
loop_
_entity.id
_entity.type
_entity.pdbx_description
1 polymer ?
#
loop_
_entity_poly.entity_id
_entity_poly.type
_entity_poly.pdbx_seq_one_letter_code
_entity_poly.pdbx_strand_id
1 'polypeptide(L)'
;MVFFNYALRKLNAKIVYYGPGLCGKTTNLQWIHDNFEGGNKGKMVSLATEGDRTIFFDLLPLDIGKIRGMDVTLQLYTVPGQVHYNSTRQLVLRGADGVVFVADSQRAMQSSNGDSLKNLDENLGLQGINLAEFPHVIQFNKRDLGELMSLEEMDGTLNRFDAPFFESVAVEGIGVQDTLEGIVRLVMRSLKDRYEARGMGAQPTRVKAAGTSTGLPDPGDDSSQHPSGVRALSTAETPTIFSAPSGEDIG
;
A
#
# COMPACT_ATOMS: atom_id res chain seq x y z
N MET A 1 -6.88 9.76 -3.02
CA MET A 1 -6.22 11.02 -2.61
C MET A 1 -5.30 10.62 -1.49
N VAL A 2 -3.99 10.73 -1.67
CA VAL A 2 -3.04 10.36 -0.62
C VAL A 2 -3.29 11.26 0.58
N PHE A 3 -3.69 10.68 1.70
CA PHE A 3 -3.79 11.41 2.96
C PHE A 3 -2.44 11.30 3.67
N PHE A 4 -1.57 12.28 3.41
CA PHE A 4 -0.36 12.47 4.19
C PHE A 4 -0.71 13.22 5.46
N ASN A 5 -0.67 12.54 6.61
CA ASN A 5 -0.68 13.23 7.89
C ASN A 5 0.77 13.50 8.32
N TYR A 6 1.25 14.69 8.00
CA TYR A 6 2.62 15.15 8.23
C TYR A 6 3.00 15.21 9.72
N ALA A 7 2.04 15.42 10.63
CA ALA A 7 2.30 15.39 12.07
C ALA A 7 2.52 13.95 12.58
N LEU A 8 1.95 12.95 11.89
CA LEU A 8 1.94 11.55 12.32
C LEU A 8 2.90 10.64 11.57
N ARG A 9 3.61 11.11 10.53
CA ARG A 9 4.47 10.29 9.64
C ARG A 9 3.74 9.09 9.03
N LYS A 10 2.49 9.28 8.62
CA LYS A 10 1.65 8.23 8.00
C LYS A 10 1.44 8.44 6.51
N LEU A 11 1.57 7.36 5.73
CA LEU A 11 1.34 7.29 4.29
C LEU A 11 0.23 6.28 4.03
N ASN A 12 -0.84 6.72 3.37
CA ASN A 12 -1.93 5.85 2.93
C ASN A 12 -1.90 5.75 1.40
N ALA A 13 -1.63 4.56 0.87
CA ALA A 13 -1.59 4.33 -0.57
C ALA A 13 -2.79 3.49 -1.02
N LYS A 14 -3.50 3.96 -2.05
CA LYS A 14 -4.65 3.25 -2.61
C LYS A 14 -4.24 2.45 -3.84
N ILE A 15 -4.40 1.14 -3.80
CA ILE A 15 -4.09 0.24 -4.93
C ILE A 15 -5.40 -0.38 -5.43
N VAL A 16 -5.65 -0.29 -6.74
CA VAL A 16 -6.88 -0.81 -7.36
C VAL A 16 -6.56 -2.02 -8.22
N TYR A 17 -7.18 -3.15 -7.92
CA TYR A 17 -7.20 -4.34 -8.77
C TYR A 17 -8.28 -4.15 -9.83
N TYR A 18 -7.86 -4.08 -11.09
CA TYR A 18 -8.68 -3.84 -12.27
C TYR A 18 -8.61 -5.02 -13.23
N GLY A 19 -9.60 -5.18 -14.11
CA GLY A 19 -9.64 -6.27 -15.08
C GLY A 19 -11.07 -6.73 -15.38
N PRO A 20 -11.25 -7.67 -16.34
CA PRO A 20 -12.57 -8.13 -16.77
C PRO A 20 -13.32 -8.93 -15.69
N GLY A 21 -14.59 -9.26 -15.95
CA GLY A 21 -15.39 -10.14 -15.10
C GLY A 21 -14.66 -11.44 -14.78
N LEU A 22 -14.74 -11.89 -13.52
CA LEU A 22 -14.30 -13.22 -13.08
C LEU A 22 -12.80 -13.54 -13.33
N CYS A 23 -11.96 -12.55 -13.61
CA CYS A 23 -10.53 -12.78 -13.85
C CYS A 23 -9.70 -13.09 -12.59
N GLY A 24 -10.29 -13.06 -11.39
CA GLY A 24 -9.60 -13.40 -10.12
C GLY A 24 -9.16 -12.22 -9.25
N LYS A 25 -9.72 -11.02 -9.45
CA LYS A 25 -9.46 -9.84 -8.60
C LYS A 25 -9.78 -10.07 -7.12
N THR A 26 -11.00 -10.55 -6.82
CA THR A 26 -11.43 -10.83 -5.44
C THR A 26 -10.62 -11.97 -4.84
N THR A 27 -10.28 -13.00 -5.63
CA THR A 27 -9.40 -14.09 -5.19
C THR A 27 -8.03 -13.59 -4.75
N ASN A 28 -7.44 -12.63 -5.46
CA ASN A 28 -6.19 -11.99 -5.03
C ASN A 28 -6.35 -11.35 -3.65
N LEU A 29 -7.38 -10.52 -3.44
CA LEU A 29 -7.56 -9.84 -2.15
C LEU A 29 -7.89 -10.81 -1.01
N GLN A 30 -8.66 -11.86 -1.28
CA GLN A 30 -8.94 -12.94 -0.31
C GLN A 30 -7.66 -13.64 0.10
N TRP A 31 -6.85 -14.08 -0.87
CA TRP A 31 -5.58 -14.72 -0.59
C TRP A 31 -4.65 -13.80 0.18
N ILE A 32 -4.52 -12.53 -0.23
CA ILE A 32 -3.72 -11.54 0.50
C ILE A 32 -4.24 -11.38 1.93
N HIS A 33 -5.55 -11.25 2.14
CA HIS A 33 -6.12 -11.13 3.48
C HIS A 33 -5.80 -12.35 4.36
N ASP A 34 -5.91 -13.56 3.81
CA ASP A 34 -5.75 -14.78 4.58
C ASP A 34 -4.28 -15.07 4.90
N ASN A 35 -3.37 -14.72 3.98
CA ASN A 35 -1.93 -15.00 4.06
C ASN A 35 -1.06 -13.79 4.43
N PHE A 36 -1.64 -12.63 4.77
CA PHE A 36 -0.85 -11.47 5.17
C PHE A 36 -0.19 -11.68 6.55
N GLU A 37 1.13 -11.83 6.54
CA GLU A 37 1.97 -11.96 7.75
C GLU A 37 2.60 -10.62 8.18
N GLY A 38 2.43 -9.55 7.39
CA GLY A 38 3.18 -8.29 7.50
C GLY A 38 2.72 -7.31 8.59
N GLY A 39 1.69 -7.63 9.38
CA GLY A 39 1.18 -6.72 10.41
C GLY A 39 -0.33 -6.84 10.65
N ASN A 40 -0.96 -5.72 11.04
CA ASN A 40 -2.39 -5.68 11.26
C ASN A 40 -3.15 -5.65 9.93
N LYS A 41 -4.04 -6.63 9.73
CA LYS A 41 -5.06 -6.62 8.68
C LYS A 41 -6.38 -6.10 9.22
N GLY A 42 -6.98 -5.11 8.56
CA GLY A 42 -8.36 -4.76 8.88
C GLY A 42 -9.34 -5.77 8.32
N LYS A 43 -10.61 -5.66 8.70
CA LYS A 43 -11.66 -6.53 8.15
C LYS A 43 -11.80 -6.28 6.65
N MET A 44 -11.89 -7.36 5.87
CA MET A 44 -12.34 -7.26 4.49
C MET A 44 -13.79 -6.77 4.49
N VAL A 45 -14.04 -5.64 3.84
CA VAL A 45 -15.38 -5.10 3.68
C VAL A 45 -15.79 -5.32 2.23
N SER A 46 -16.76 -6.20 2.03
CA SER A 46 -17.47 -6.34 0.76
C SER A 46 -18.79 -5.58 0.88
N LEU A 47 -18.87 -4.42 0.26
CA LEU A 47 -20.13 -3.69 0.18
C LEU A 47 -20.98 -4.33 -0.92
N ALA A 48 -22.25 -4.60 -0.63
CA ALA A 48 -23.25 -5.03 -1.60
C ALA A 48 -24.49 -4.16 -1.39
N THR A 49 -24.93 -3.44 -2.42
CA THR A 49 -26.17 -2.66 -2.35
C THR A 49 -27.38 -3.56 -2.62
N GLU A 50 -28.46 -3.43 -1.84
CA GLU A 50 -29.71 -4.19 -2.05
C GLU A 50 -30.38 -3.82 -3.39
N GLY A 51 -30.60 -4.82 -4.25
CA GLY A 51 -31.17 -4.74 -5.61
C GLY A 51 -30.58 -5.81 -6.55
N ASP A 52 -31.04 -5.89 -7.82
CA ASP A 52 -30.62 -6.85 -8.88
C ASP A 52 -29.11 -6.83 -9.25
N ARG A 53 -28.31 -6.05 -8.53
CA ARG A 53 -26.96 -5.66 -8.94
C ARG A 53 -26.05 -5.64 -7.72
N THR A 54 -25.54 -6.81 -7.37
CA THR A 54 -24.54 -6.96 -6.33
C THR A 54 -23.23 -6.33 -6.78
N ILE A 55 -23.03 -5.05 -6.48
CA ILE A 55 -21.77 -4.35 -6.68
C ILE A 55 -20.85 -4.78 -5.55
N PHE A 56 -20.13 -5.88 -5.71
CA PHE A 56 -19.07 -6.24 -4.79
C PHE A 56 -17.83 -5.41 -5.12
N PHE A 57 -17.37 -4.62 -4.16
CA PHE A 57 -15.98 -4.18 -4.13
C PHE A 57 -15.42 -4.51 -2.76
N ASP A 58 -14.21 -5.03 -2.77
CA ASP A 58 -13.50 -5.49 -1.59
C ASP A 58 -12.56 -4.38 -1.16
N LEU A 59 -12.65 -3.96 0.10
CA LEU A 59 -11.68 -3.08 0.73
C LEU A 59 -10.83 -3.88 1.72
N LEU A 60 -9.52 -3.83 1.55
CA LEU A 60 -8.55 -4.44 2.47
C LEU A 60 -7.48 -3.42 2.88
N PRO A 61 -7.54 -2.90 4.12
CA PRO A 61 -6.45 -2.10 4.67
C PRO A 61 -5.35 -3.02 5.22
N LEU A 62 -4.12 -2.82 4.77
CA LEU A 62 -2.94 -3.55 5.22
C LEU A 62 -1.93 -2.57 5.83
N ASP A 63 -1.59 -2.76 7.09
CA ASP A 63 -0.44 -2.09 7.70
C ASP A 63 0.82 -2.88 7.36
N ILE A 64 1.67 -2.32 6.50
CA ILE A 64 2.94 -2.94 6.08
C ILE A 64 4.12 -2.42 6.93
N GLY A 65 3.85 -1.70 8.02
CA GLY A 65 4.84 -1.17 8.94
C GLY A 65 5.55 0.07 8.41
N LYS A 66 6.84 0.21 8.75
CA LYS A 66 7.62 1.42 8.46
C LYS A 66 8.48 1.28 7.22
N ILE A 67 8.23 2.15 6.24
CA ILE A 67 9.13 2.32 5.09
C ILE A 67 9.80 3.69 5.22
N ARG A 68 11.14 3.68 5.38
CA ARG A 68 11.97 4.89 5.55
C ARG A 68 11.47 5.83 6.66
N GLY A 69 10.96 5.25 7.74
CA GLY A 69 10.47 5.99 8.91
C GLY A 69 9.05 6.56 8.79
N MET A 70 8.33 6.24 7.71
CA MET A 70 6.89 6.51 7.56
C MET A 70 6.10 5.22 7.80
N ASP A 71 5.04 5.29 8.60
CA ASP A 71 4.07 4.21 8.74
C ASP A 71 3.25 4.14 7.45
N VAL A 72 3.24 2.99 6.79
CA VAL A 72 2.56 2.80 5.50
C VAL A 72 1.36 1.89 5.66
N THR A 73 0.20 2.40 5.25
CA THR A 73 -1.04 1.64 5.14
C THR A 73 -1.44 1.55 3.68
N LEU A 74 -1.59 0.34 3.17
CA LEU A 74 -2.14 0.08 1.85
C LEU A 74 -3.65 -0.07 1.97
N GLN A 75 -4.39 0.45 1.01
CA GLN A 75 -5.82 0.21 0.85
C GLN A 75 -6.04 -0.46 -0.50
N LEU A 76 -6.29 -1.77 -0.48
CA LEU A 76 -6.57 -2.53 -1.70
C LEU A 76 -8.05 -2.45 -2.02
N TYR A 77 -8.38 -2.18 -3.28
CA TYR A 77 -9.74 -2.11 -3.80
C TYR A 77 -9.90 -3.01 -5.02
N THR A 78 -11.03 -3.68 -5.16
CA THR A 78 -11.44 -4.32 -6.43
C THR A 78 -12.50 -3.48 -7.15
N VAL A 79 -12.53 -3.56 -8.48
CA VAL A 79 -13.64 -3.01 -9.28
C VAL A 79 -14.61 -4.12 -9.69
N PRO A 80 -15.92 -3.82 -9.81
CA PRO A 80 -16.87 -4.79 -10.37
C PRO A 80 -16.49 -5.11 -11.82
N GLY A 81 -16.42 -6.40 -12.15
CA GLY A 81 -15.90 -6.87 -13.44
C GLY A 81 -16.89 -6.82 -14.61
N GLN A 82 -18.18 -6.55 -14.37
CA GLN A 82 -19.19 -6.44 -15.44
C GLN A 82 -19.12 -5.07 -16.13
N VAL A 83 -19.49 -5.02 -17.41
CA VAL A 83 -19.37 -3.82 -18.28
C VAL A 83 -20.35 -2.71 -17.87
N HIS A 84 -21.49 -3.05 -17.28
CA HIS A 84 -22.54 -2.09 -16.91
C HIS A 84 -22.17 -1.13 -15.76
N TYR A 85 -21.07 -1.34 -15.05
CA TYR A 85 -20.71 -0.58 -13.84
C TYR A 85 -19.58 0.44 -14.04
N ASN A 86 -19.49 1.08 -15.21
CA ASN A 86 -18.39 2.00 -15.51
C ASN A 86 -18.29 3.18 -14.51
N SER A 87 -19.43 3.74 -14.08
CA SER A 87 -19.48 4.80 -13.07
C SER A 87 -18.87 4.37 -11.73
N THR A 88 -19.11 3.11 -11.32
CA THR A 88 -18.48 2.53 -10.12
C THR A 88 -16.98 2.37 -10.30
N ARG A 89 -16.51 1.93 -11.48
CA ARG A 89 -15.08 1.83 -11.77
C ARG A 89 -14.37 3.19 -11.68
N GLN A 90 -14.99 4.24 -12.22
CA GLN A 90 -14.49 5.62 -12.09
C GLN A 90 -14.41 6.05 -10.62
N LEU A 91 -15.46 5.78 -9.84
CA LEU A 91 -15.49 6.11 -8.42
C LEU A 91 -14.37 5.39 -7.65
N VAL A 92 -14.18 4.09 -7.90
CA VAL A 92 -13.12 3.30 -7.26
C VAL A 92 -11.73 3.76 -7.70
N LEU A 93 -11.53 4.12 -8.97
CA LEU A 93 -10.25 4.65 -9.45
C LEU A 93 -9.92 6.03 -8.86
N ARG A 94 -10.91 6.77 -8.35
CA ARG A 94 -10.70 8.12 -7.83
C ARG A 94 -9.60 8.15 -6.77
N GLY A 95 -8.53 8.85 -7.12
CA GLY A 95 -7.36 9.04 -6.28
C GLY A 95 -6.64 7.75 -5.90
N ALA A 96 -6.64 6.75 -6.80
CA ALA A 96 -5.72 5.63 -6.76
C ALA A 96 -4.26 6.10 -6.91
N ASP A 97 -3.34 5.37 -6.30
CA ASP A 97 -1.90 5.60 -6.36
C ASP A 97 -1.17 4.57 -7.22
N GLY A 98 -1.81 3.42 -7.45
CA GLY A 98 -1.38 2.42 -8.43
C GLY A 98 -2.50 1.45 -8.80
N VAL A 99 -2.33 0.73 -9.90
CA VAL A 99 -3.29 -0.28 -10.40
C VAL A 99 -2.60 -1.60 -10.66
N VAL A 100 -3.25 -2.70 -10.27
CA VAL A 100 -2.92 -4.06 -10.73
C VAL A 100 -3.94 -4.43 -11.79
N PHE A 101 -3.52 -4.64 -13.04
CA PHE A 101 -4.40 -5.17 -14.07
C PHE A 101 -4.36 -6.69 -14.09
N VAL A 102 -5.41 -7.35 -13.61
CA VAL A 102 -5.55 -8.80 -13.60
C VAL A 102 -6.21 -9.25 -14.90
N ALA A 103 -5.46 -9.94 -15.74
CA ALA A 103 -5.92 -10.54 -16.98
C ALA A 103 -6.17 -12.05 -16.79
N ASP A 104 -7.21 -12.56 -17.45
CA ASP A 104 -7.48 -14.00 -17.52
C ASP A 104 -6.70 -14.62 -18.68
N SER A 105 -5.86 -15.62 -18.43
CA SER A 105 -4.97 -16.20 -19.44
C SER A 105 -5.66 -17.08 -20.48
N GLN A 106 -6.93 -17.44 -20.31
CA GLN A 106 -7.65 -18.25 -21.29
C GLN A 106 -7.83 -17.50 -22.61
N ARG A 107 -7.59 -18.16 -23.75
CA ARG A 107 -7.70 -17.55 -25.09
C ARG A 107 -9.07 -16.91 -25.35
N ALA A 108 -10.13 -17.52 -24.84
CA ALA A 108 -11.50 -16.98 -24.96
C ALA A 108 -11.67 -15.60 -24.29
N MET A 109 -10.81 -15.25 -23.33
CA MET A 109 -10.88 -14.00 -22.56
C MET A 109 -10.08 -12.86 -23.18
N GLN A 110 -9.38 -13.08 -24.30
CA GLN A 110 -8.54 -12.08 -24.96
C GLN A 110 -9.28 -10.77 -25.25
N SER A 111 -10.47 -10.83 -25.86
CA SER A 111 -11.26 -9.62 -26.16
C SER A 111 -11.67 -8.90 -24.87
N SER A 112 -12.11 -9.65 -23.85
CA SER A 112 -12.52 -9.08 -22.57
C SER A 112 -11.36 -8.42 -21.82
N ASN A 113 -10.16 -8.99 -21.89
CA ASN A 113 -8.94 -8.38 -21.36
C ASN A 113 -8.65 -7.05 -22.08
N GLY A 114 -8.64 -7.04 -23.42
CA GLY A 114 -8.41 -5.85 -24.22
C GLY A 114 -9.42 -4.72 -23.94
N ASP A 115 -10.71 -5.05 -23.93
CA ASP A 115 -11.79 -4.10 -23.63
C ASP A 115 -11.67 -3.53 -22.22
N SER A 116 -11.35 -4.38 -21.23
CA SER A 116 -11.17 -3.92 -19.85
C SER A 116 -9.92 -3.07 -19.66
N LEU A 117 -8.84 -3.31 -20.42
CA LEU A 117 -7.62 -2.51 -20.37
C LEU A 117 -7.85 -1.14 -21.02
N LYS A 118 -8.52 -1.10 -22.16
CA LYS A 118 -8.93 0.15 -22.81
C LYS A 118 -9.82 0.98 -21.88
N ASN A 119 -10.78 0.34 -21.22
CA ASN A 119 -11.64 1.00 -20.26
C ASN A 119 -10.89 1.54 -19.02
N LEU A 120 -9.83 0.85 -18.56
CA LEU A 120 -8.95 1.36 -17.51
C LEU A 120 -8.26 2.65 -17.96
N ASP A 121 -7.64 2.63 -19.14
CA ASP A 121 -6.93 3.78 -19.71
C ASP A 121 -7.87 4.99 -19.90
N GLU A 122 -9.06 4.77 -20.46
CA GLU A 122 -10.11 5.80 -20.60
C GLU A 122 -10.52 6.40 -19.24
N ASN A 123 -10.77 5.56 -18.24
CA ASN A 123 -11.22 6.02 -16.92
C ASN A 123 -10.13 6.76 -16.13
N LEU A 124 -8.85 6.41 -16.32
CA LEU A 124 -7.72 7.16 -15.79
C LEU A 124 -7.56 8.50 -16.53
N GLY A 125 -7.70 8.49 -17.86
CA GLY A 125 -7.65 9.69 -18.70
C GLY A 125 -8.71 10.72 -18.32
N LEU A 126 -9.93 10.28 -18.00
CA LEU A 126 -11.01 11.16 -17.49
C LEU A 126 -10.65 11.87 -16.16
N GLN A 127 -9.65 11.34 -15.43
CA GLN A 127 -9.14 11.94 -14.20
C GLN A 127 -7.83 12.71 -14.42
N GLY A 128 -7.41 12.89 -15.68
CA GLY A 128 -6.15 13.52 -16.04
C GLY A 128 -4.92 12.67 -15.74
N ILE A 129 -5.08 11.35 -15.63
CA ILE A 129 -3.98 10.41 -15.36
C ILE A 129 -3.63 9.67 -16.66
N ASN A 130 -2.36 9.74 -17.07
CA ASN A 130 -1.81 8.96 -18.17
C ASN A 130 -1.35 7.59 -17.65
N LEU A 131 -1.91 6.49 -18.16
CA LEU A 131 -1.55 5.13 -17.73
C LEU A 131 -0.05 4.83 -17.93
N ALA A 132 0.57 5.36 -18.99
CA ALA A 132 2.00 5.15 -19.27
C ALA A 132 2.93 5.69 -18.18
N GLU A 133 2.49 6.70 -17.44
CA GLU A 133 3.25 7.36 -16.36
C GLU A 133 2.74 6.97 -14.96
N PHE A 134 1.65 6.22 -14.91
CA PHE A 134 1.00 5.84 -13.67
C PHE A 134 1.52 4.48 -13.18
N PRO A 135 1.80 4.31 -11.87
CA PRO A 135 2.24 3.02 -11.33
C PRO A 135 1.23 1.92 -11.64
N HIS A 136 1.62 0.99 -12.51
CA HIS A 136 0.80 -0.19 -12.78
C HIS A 136 1.66 -1.42 -13.05
N VAL A 137 1.06 -2.57 -12.78
CA VAL A 137 1.60 -3.89 -13.11
C VAL A 137 0.50 -4.72 -13.75
N ILE A 138 0.88 -5.75 -14.50
CA ILE A 138 -0.05 -6.70 -15.11
C ILE A 138 0.10 -8.06 -14.40
N GLN A 139 -1.01 -8.72 -14.13
CA GLN A 139 -1.01 -10.09 -13.62
C GLN A 139 -1.72 -10.97 -14.65
N PHE A 140 -1.00 -11.95 -15.20
CA PHE A 140 -1.55 -13.00 -16.05
C PHE A 140 -2.00 -14.16 -15.16
N ASN A 141 -3.29 -14.19 -14.85
CA ASN A 141 -3.87 -15.11 -13.88
C ASN A 141 -4.54 -16.32 -14.57
N LYS A 142 -4.73 -17.38 -13.78
CA LYS A 142 -5.30 -18.67 -14.18
C LYS A 142 -4.38 -19.49 -15.08
N ARG A 143 -3.07 -19.48 -14.78
CA ARG A 143 -2.05 -20.24 -15.51
C ARG A 143 -2.16 -21.76 -15.31
N ASP A 144 -3.04 -22.20 -14.42
CA ASP A 144 -3.42 -23.59 -14.15
C ASP A 144 -4.45 -24.16 -15.14
N LEU A 145 -5.15 -23.30 -15.91
CA LEU A 145 -6.20 -23.75 -16.83
C LEU A 145 -5.65 -24.21 -18.19
N GLY A 146 -6.51 -24.86 -18.98
CA GLY A 146 -6.22 -25.22 -20.37
C GLY A 146 -6.54 -24.10 -21.36
N GLU A 147 -6.11 -24.27 -22.63
CA GLU A 147 -6.39 -23.33 -23.73
C GLU A 147 -5.93 -21.89 -23.46
N LEU A 148 -4.74 -21.76 -22.88
CA LEU A 148 -4.16 -20.47 -22.53
C LEU A 148 -3.52 -19.78 -23.74
N MET A 149 -3.48 -18.46 -23.68
CA MET A 149 -2.52 -17.67 -24.45
C MET A 149 -1.11 -17.87 -23.88
N SER A 150 -0.10 -17.84 -24.76
CA SER A 150 1.29 -17.79 -24.32
C SER A 150 1.57 -16.45 -23.62
N LEU A 151 2.62 -16.38 -22.81
CA LEU A 151 2.99 -15.13 -22.14
C LEU A 151 3.40 -14.07 -23.14
N GLU A 152 4.10 -14.46 -24.19
CA GLU A 152 4.51 -13.58 -25.28
C GLU A 152 3.28 -13.01 -26.02
N GLU A 153 2.26 -13.85 -26.26
CA GLU A 153 0.99 -13.39 -26.84
C GLU A 153 0.27 -12.40 -25.90
N MET A 154 0.19 -12.70 -24.61
CA MET A 154 -0.46 -11.83 -23.63
C MET A 154 0.27 -10.50 -23.44
N ASP A 155 1.59 -10.55 -23.28
CA ASP A 155 2.45 -9.39 -23.13
C ASP A 155 2.40 -8.50 -24.38
N GLY A 156 2.55 -9.08 -25.57
CA GLY A 156 2.47 -8.34 -26.83
C GLY A 156 1.09 -7.70 -27.10
N THR A 157 0.01 -8.24 -26.54
CA THR A 157 -1.35 -7.74 -26.76
C THR A 157 -1.85 -6.79 -25.65
N LEU A 158 -1.42 -6.98 -24.41
CA LEU A 158 -1.92 -6.25 -23.24
C LEU A 158 -0.89 -5.28 -22.65
N ASN A 159 0.42 -5.49 -22.85
CA ASN A 159 1.46 -4.72 -22.17
C ASN A 159 2.05 -3.61 -23.04
N ARG A 160 1.22 -2.64 -23.42
CA ARG A 160 1.62 -1.54 -24.31
C ARG A 160 2.79 -0.70 -23.78
N PHE A 161 2.96 -0.63 -22.46
CA PHE A 161 3.89 0.28 -21.79
C PHE A 161 5.07 -0.43 -21.12
N ASP A 162 5.30 -1.70 -21.43
CA ASP A 162 6.37 -2.51 -20.84
C ASP A 162 6.33 -2.49 -19.29
N ALA A 163 5.11 -2.53 -18.76
CA ALA A 163 4.87 -2.60 -17.32
C ALA A 163 5.35 -3.96 -16.79
N PRO A 164 5.84 -4.04 -15.55
CA PRO A 164 6.17 -5.32 -14.94
C PRO A 164 4.94 -6.23 -14.94
N PHE A 165 5.12 -7.48 -15.37
CA PHE A 165 4.07 -8.49 -15.34
C PHE A 165 4.45 -9.71 -14.49
N PHE A 166 3.43 -10.40 -13.99
CA PHE A 166 3.58 -11.59 -13.16
C PHE A 166 2.58 -12.67 -13.59
N GLU A 167 3.06 -13.90 -13.69
CA GLU A 167 2.19 -15.07 -13.81
C GLU A 167 1.55 -15.40 -12.47
N SER A 168 0.33 -15.92 -12.49
CA SER A 168 -0.34 -16.30 -11.25
C SER A 168 -1.37 -17.42 -11.40
N VAL A 169 -1.57 -18.11 -10.28
CA VAL A 169 -2.70 -18.99 -10.00
C VAL A 169 -3.27 -18.49 -8.68
N ALA A 170 -4.14 -17.47 -8.75
CA ALA A 170 -4.58 -16.76 -7.55
C ALA A 170 -5.28 -17.66 -6.52
N VAL A 171 -5.93 -18.74 -6.96
CA VAL A 171 -6.57 -19.73 -6.08
C VAL A 171 -5.56 -20.54 -5.26
N GLU A 172 -4.32 -20.66 -5.73
CA GLU A 172 -3.22 -21.32 -5.02
C GLU A 172 -2.25 -20.31 -4.38
N GLY A 173 -2.47 -19.01 -4.58
CA GLY A 173 -1.58 -17.94 -4.10
C GLY A 173 -0.35 -17.69 -4.95
N ILE A 174 -0.09 -18.51 -5.96
CA ILE A 174 1.09 -18.39 -6.82
C ILE A 174 1.06 -17.04 -7.53
N GLY A 175 2.14 -16.27 -7.40
CA GLY A 175 2.31 -14.96 -8.03
C GLY A 175 1.50 -13.80 -7.43
N VAL A 176 0.61 -14.07 -6.45
CA VAL A 176 -0.22 -13.03 -5.80
C VAL A 176 0.66 -12.08 -5.00
N GLN A 177 1.58 -12.64 -4.19
CA GLN A 177 2.53 -11.85 -3.39
C GLN A 177 3.49 -11.06 -4.29
N ASP A 178 4.08 -11.70 -5.30
CA ASP A 178 5.01 -11.03 -6.24
C ASP A 178 4.35 -9.85 -6.94
N THR A 179 3.08 -10.03 -7.36
CA THR A 179 2.28 -8.95 -7.96
C THR A 179 2.09 -7.79 -6.99
N LEU A 180 1.71 -8.08 -5.75
CA LEU A 180 1.50 -7.07 -4.71
C LEU A 180 2.80 -6.32 -4.40
N GLU A 181 3.91 -7.02 -4.22
CA GLU A 181 5.22 -6.42 -3.98
C GLU A 181 5.67 -5.54 -5.16
N GLY A 182 5.43 -6.01 -6.38
CA GLY A 182 5.70 -5.29 -7.62
C GLY A 182 4.99 -3.94 -7.65
N ILE A 183 3.67 -3.93 -7.44
CA ILE A 183 2.91 -2.67 -7.46
C ILE A 183 3.27 -1.76 -6.29
N VAL A 184 3.47 -2.30 -5.08
CA VAL A 184 3.89 -1.51 -3.91
C VAL A 184 5.22 -0.82 -4.17
N ARG A 185 6.18 -1.51 -4.78
CA ARG A 185 7.48 -0.93 -5.15
C ARG A 185 7.34 0.26 -6.11
N LEU A 186 6.48 0.14 -7.13
CA LEU A 186 6.23 1.23 -8.09
C LEU A 186 5.52 2.42 -7.44
N VAL A 187 4.49 2.14 -6.63
CA VAL A 187 3.73 3.18 -5.91
C VAL A 187 4.65 3.95 -4.96
N MET A 188 5.46 3.26 -4.17
CA MET A 188 6.37 3.90 -3.23
C MET A 188 7.44 4.75 -3.93
N ARG A 189 7.93 4.30 -5.11
CA ARG A 189 8.82 5.11 -5.95
C ARG A 189 8.13 6.37 -6.44
N SER A 190 6.94 6.24 -7.04
CA SER A 190 6.17 7.39 -7.54
C SER A 190 5.81 8.39 -6.43
N LEU A 191 5.47 7.92 -5.24
CA LEU A 191 5.17 8.78 -4.10
C LEU A 191 6.42 9.52 -3.59
N LYS A 192 7.58 8.86 -3.59
CA LYS A 192 8.86 9.47 -3.26
C LYS A 192 9.21 10.58 -4.26
N ASP A 193 9.09 10.31 -5.56
CA ASP A 193 9.44 11.29 -6.60
C ASP A 193 8.50 12.51 -6.53
N ARG A 194 7.19 12.29 -6.32
CA ARG A 194 6.22 13.36 -6.07
C ARG A 194 6.52 14.18 -4.80
N TYR A 195 7.09 13.55 -3.78
CA TYR A 195 7.50 14.23 -2.55
C TYR A 195 8.74 15.11 -2.75
N GLU A 196 9.75 14.58 -3.44
CA GLU A 196 11.00 15.30 -3.74
C GLU A 196 10.74 16.48 -4.68
N ALA A 197 9.91 16.31 -5.71
CA ALA A 197 9.53 17.37 -6.64
C ALA A 197 8.78 18.53 -5.98
N ARG A 198 8.09 18.30 -4.86
CA ARG A 198 7.41 19.35 -4.08
C ARG A 198 8.35 20.12 -3.13
N GLY A 199 9.66 19.86 -3.18
CA GLY A 199 10.66 20.61 -2.40
C GLY A 199 10.64 20.32 -0.90
N MET A 200 9.92 19.30 -0.46
CA MET A 200 9.75 18.97 0.97
C MET A 200 10.79 17.97 1.50
N GLY A 201 11.73 17.53 0.65
CA GLY A 201 12.78 16.55 0.99
C GLY A 201 14.08 17.11 1.59
N ALA A 202 14.19 18.43 1.82
CA ALA A 202 15.35 18.99 2.50
C ALA A 202 15.31 18.60 3.99
N GLN A 203 16.20 17.68 4.40
CA GLN A 203 16.56 17.56 5.82
C GLN A 203 16.97 18.94 6.35
N PRO A 204 16.58 19.35 7.56
CA PRO A 204 17.13 20.54 8.16
C PRO A 204 18.64 20.31 8.30
N THR A 205 19.42 21.01 7.48
CA THR A 205 20.86 21.08 7.61
C THR A 205 21.13 21.47 9.05
N ARG A 206 21.72 20.56 9.84
CA ARG A 206 22.20 20.86 11.18
C ARG A 206 23.16 22.02 11.03
N VAL A 207 22.72 23.23 11.37
CA VAL A 207 23.59 24.40 11.48
C VAL A 207 24.63 24.00 12.52
N LYS A 208 25.86 23.70 12.07
CA LYS A 208 27.01 23.68 12.97
C LYS A 208 27.04 25.06 13.58
N ALA A 209 26.78 25.16 14.88
CA ALA A 209 27.12 26.33 15.65
C ALA A 209 28.63 26.56 15.44
N ALA A 210 28.96 27.53 14.59
CA ALA A 210 30.31 28.04 14.48
C ALA A 210 30.56 28.84 15.76
N GLY A 211 31.01 28.15 16.81
CA GLY A 211 31.65 28.78 17.94
C GLY A 211 32.91 29.45 17.43
N THR A 212 32.89 30.78 17.36
CA THR A 212 34.07 31.60 17.15
C THR A 212 34.98 31.47 18.37
N SER A 213 36.00 30.62 18.25
CA SER A 213 37.15 30.58 19.14
C SER A 213 38.10 31.73 18.79
N THR A 214 38.06 32.82 19.55
CA THR A 214 39.17 33.76 19.64
C THR A 214 39.98 33.41 20.88
N GLY A 215 41.11 32.74 20.68
CA GLY A 215 42.11 32.53 21.72
C GLY A 215 43.07 33.71 21.83
N LEU A 216 43.46 34.03 23.06
CA LEU A 216 44.71 34.68 23.49
C LEU A 216 44.79 34.55 25.03
N PRO A 217 45.99 34.57 25.65
CA PRO A 217 46.51 33.44 26.40
C PRO A 217 46.55 33.64 27.93
N ASP A 218 46.79 32.52 28.61
CA ASP A 218 47.04 32.33 30.04
C ASP A 218 48.12 33.29 30.60
N PRO A 219 48.07 33.63 31.90
CA PRO A 219 48.93 32.88 32.81
C PRO A 219 48.36 32.67 34.24
N GLY A 220 48.58 31.46 34.77
CA GLY A 220 49.27 31.30 36.05
C GLY A 220 48.43 30.90 37.27
N ASP A 221 48.76 29.70 37.75
CA ASP A 221 48.96 29.31 39.16
C ASP A 221 47.78 29.41 40.15
N ASP A 222 47.32 28.25 40.63
CA ASP A 222 47.74 27.71 41.94
C ASP A 222 46.62 26.87 42.61
N SER A 223 47.06 25.71 43.09
CA SER A 223 46.57 24.81 44.14
C SER A 223 45.10 24.75 44.60
N SER A 224 44.67 23.48 44.76
CA SER A 224 44.14 22.87 46.00
C SER A 224 42.74 22.24 46.00
N GLN A 225 42.76 20.93 46.22
CA GLN A 225 41.96 20.16 47.20
C GLN A 225 40.45 19.90 46.99
N HIS A 226 40.16 18.62 46.71
CA HIS A 226 39.04 17.83 47.25
C HIS A 226 38.95 17.93 48.80
N PRO A 227 37.83 17.59 49.51
CA PRO A 227 36.99 16.41 49.22
C PRO A 227 35.49 16.46 49.61
N SER A 228 34.82 15.35 49.22
CA SER A 228 33.83 14.56 50.00
C SER A 228 32.38 15.00 50.24
N GLY A 229 31.49 14.05 49.93
CA GLY A 229 30.27 13.70 50.68
C GLY A 229 28.95 14.05 49.98
N VAL A 230 27.84 13.31 50.09
CA VAL A 230 27.47 12.02 50.68
C VAL A 230 26.00 11.74 50.24
N ARG A 231 25.70 10.45 50.02
CA ARG A 231 24.40 9.72 50.13
C ARG A 231 23.22 9.89 49.16
N ALA A 232 22.57 8.74 49.06
CA ALA A 232 21.45 8.28 48.25
C ALA A 232 20.11 8.24 49.02
N LEU A 233 19.10 7.64 48.35
CA LEU A 233 17.73 7.22 48.78
C LEU A 233 16.66 8.28 48.48
N SER A 234 15.51 8.00 47.85
CA SER A 234 14.45 7.01 48.14
C SER A 234 13.46 7.00 46.96
N THR A 235 13.10 5.88 46.29
CA THR A 235 11.96 4.96 46.53
C THR A 235 10.62 5.57 46.98
N ALA A 236 9.58 5.36 46.16
CA ALA A 236 8.15 5.17 46.50
C ALA A 236 7.41 4.85 45.17
N GLU A 237 7.16 3.58 44.82
CA GLU A 237 6.00 2.74 45.18
C GLU A 237 4.62 3.31 44.83
N THR A 238 3.95 2.60 43.93
CA THR A 238 2.58 2.77 43.43
C THR A 238 1.68 1.74 44.12
N PRO A 239 0.47 2.08 44.58
CA PRO A 239 -0.46 1.07 45.09
C PRO A 239 -1.38 0.55 43.98
N THR A 240 -1.52 -0.77 43.95
CA THR A 240 -2.51 -1.60 43.25
C THR A 240 -3.84 -1.64 44.01
N ILE A 241 -4.81 -2.42 43.48
CA ILE A 241 -6.10 -2.94 44.02
C ILE A 241 -7.32 -2.23 43.36
N PHE A 242 -8.23 -2.90 42.61
CA PHE A 242 -9.27 -3.89 42.98
C PHE A 242 -9.78 -4.61 41.69
N SER A 243 -9.63 -5.93 41.52
CA SER A 243 -10.60 -7.03 41.75
C SER A 243 -11.99 -6.92 41.08
N ALA A 244 -12.30 -7.92 40.24
CA ALA A 244 -13.62 -8.25 39.67
C ALA A 244 -14.61 -8.83 40.70
N PRO A 245 -15.88 -9.05 40.30
CA PRO A 245 -16.40 -10.40 40.37
C PRO A 245 -17.19 -10.86 39.13
N SER A 246 -17.32 -12.18 39.09
CA SER A 246 -18.00 -13.09 38.17
C SER A 246 -19.53 -13.11 38.26
N GLY A 247 -20.17 -13.52 37.15
CA GLY A 247 -21.39 -14.34 37.15
C GLY A 247 -22.65 -13.67 36.56
N GLU A 248 -23.21 -14.23 35.48
CA GLU A 248 -24.50 -14.95 35.52
C GLU A 248 -24.88 -15.50 34.13
N ASP A 249 -25.21 -16.80 34.13
CA ASP A 249 -26.02 -17.51 33.15
C ASP A 249 -27.40 -16.88 33.00
N ILE A 250 -27.95 -16.82 31.78
CA ILE A 250 -29.36 -17.15 31.47
C ILE A 250 -29.63 -17.10 29.96
N GLY A 251 -30.25 -18.17 29.44
CA GLY A 251 -31.20 -18.11 28.32
C GLY A 251 -30.72 -18.65 26.98
#